data_AF-A0A8T3D9Q5-F1
#
_entry.id   AF-A0A8T3D9Q5-F1
#
_cell.length_a   1.000
_cell.length_b   1.000
_cell.length_c   1.000
_cell.angle_alpha   90.00
_cell.angle_beta   90.00
_cell.angle_gamma   90.00
#
_symmetry.space_group_name_H-M   'P 1'
#
loop_
_entity.id
_entity.type
_entity.pdbx_description
1 polymer ?
#
loop_
_entity_poly.entity_id
_entity_poly.type
_entity_poly.pdbx_seq_one_letter_code
_entity_poly.pdbx_strand_id
1 'polypeptide(L)'
;MDIVTHFVNDSIEFYKWSLSIADKRVEKWPLMESPFPTLGISCLYLLFLWLGPKYMQNREPFQFRKTLIIYNFSMVILNFYIFKELFLGSRAAGYSYRCQPVNYSNDENEVRIAAALWWYYISKGVEYLDTVFFILRKKLNQVSFLHVYHHCTMFILWWIGIKWVAGGQSFFGAHINAAIHVIMYLYYGLAAFGPKIQKYLWWKKYLTIIQMIQFHVTIGHAGHSLYIDCDFPQWMHWALIGYAVTFIILFANFYYQTYRRHPRREGATKGATAIANGSSTATNGVTAGKAGEKQATVENGRTSKKGGRAKRE
;
A
#
# COMPACT_ATOMS: atom_id res chain seq x y z
N MET A 1 7.57 -28.85 -30.45
CA MET A 1 6.54 -27.82 -30.67
C MET A 1 5.21 -28.25 -30.09
N ASP A 2 4.90 -29.55 -30.06
CA ASP A 2 3.60 -30.08 -29.61
C ASP A 2 3.27 -29.81 -28.14
N ILE A 3 4.26 -29.81 -27.24
CA ILE A 3 4.06 -29.48 -25.82
C ILE A 3 3.61 -28.01 -25.66
N VAL A 4 4.22 -27.09 -26.43
CA VAL A 4 3.86 -25.67 -26.38
C VAL A 4 2.47 -25.46 -26.97
N THR A 5 2.18 -26.11 -28.09
CA THR A 5 0.85 -26.05 -28.73
C THR A 5 -0.25 -26.63 -27.84
N HIS A 6 0.02 -27.77 -27.16
CA HIS A 6 -0.92 -28.38 -26.22
C HIS A 6 -1.17 -27.46 -25.02
N PHE A 7 -0.12 -26.94 -24.40
CA PHE A 7 -0.24 -26.00 -23.29
C PHE A 7 -1.00 -24.72 -23.67
N VAL A 8 -0.77 -24.20 -24.87
CA VAL A 8 -1.50 -23.04 -25.40
C VAL A 8 -2.97 -23.36 -25.62
N ASN A 9 -3.28 -24.52 -26.21
CA ASN A 9 -4.67 -24.95 -26.42
C ASN A 9 -5.40 -25.16 -25.10
N ASP A 10 -4.79 -25.84 -24.13
CA ASP A 10 -5.34 -26.04 -22.79
C ASP A 10 -5.62 -24.69 -22.10
N SER A 11 -4.68 -23.74 -22.22
CA SER A 11 -4.84 -22.41 -21.64
C SER A 11 -5.98 -21.64 -22.30
N ILE A 12 -6.14 -21.76 -23.62
CA ILE A 12 -7.24 -21.13 -24.37
C ILE A 12 -8.58 -21.77 -24.00
N GLU A 13 -8.64 -23.09 -23.88
CA GLU A 13 -9.85 -23.80 -23.47
C GLU A 13 -10.24 -23.45 -22.04
N PHE A 14 -9.28 -23.44 -21.11
CA PHE A 14 -9.50 -22.99 -19.75
C PHE A 14 -10.00 -21.54 -19.71
N TYR A 15 -9.42 -20.65 -20.52
CA TYR A 15 -9.87 -19.26 -20.60
C TYR A 15 -11.31 -19.16 -21.15
N LYS A 16 -11.65 -19.90 -22.21
CA LYS A 16 -13.01 -19.94 -22.76
C LYS A 16 -14.02 -20.48 -21.75
N TRP A 17 -13.67 -21.56 -21.05
CA TRP A 17 -14.49 -22.08 -19.95
C TRP A 17 -14.64 -21.05 -18.83
N SER A 18 -13.57 -20.35 -18.44
CA SER A 18 -13.63 -19.32 -17.41
C SER A 18 -14.55 -18.16 -17.82
N LEU A 19 -14.59 -17.78 -19.10
CA LEU A 19 -15.50 -16.77 -19.60
C LEU A 19 -16.97 -17.21 -19.54
N SER A 20 -17.26 -18.52 -19.65
CA SER A 20 -18.62 -19.05 -19.54
C SER A 20 -19.22 -18.88 -18.14
N ILE A 21 -18.39 -18.83 -17.11
CA ILE A 21 -18.77 -18.64 -15.70
C ILE A 21 -18.52 -17.20 -15.21
N ALA A 22 -18.13 -16.29 -16.11
CA ALA A 22 -17.88 -14.90 -15.77
C ALA A 22 -19.21 -14.17 -15.44
N ASP A 23 -19.10 -13.12 -14.61
CA ASP A 23 -20.24 -12.32 -14.22
C ASP A 23 -20.72 -11.47 -15.41
N LYS A 24 -21.92 -11.78 -15.90
CA LYS A 24 -22.53 -11.11 -17.07
C LYS A 24 -22.84 -9.63 -16.81
N ARG A 25 -22.97 -9.21 -15.55
CA ARG A 25 -23.35 -7.83 -15.17
C ARG A 25 -22.25 -6.83 -15.52
N VAL A 26 -20.99 -7.27 -15.45
CA VAL A 26 -19.81 -6.41 -15.65
C VAL A 26 -19.20 -6.54 -17.04
N GLU A 27 -19.74 -7.43 -17.88
CA GLU A 27 -19.13 -7.83 -19.16
C GLU A 27 -18.86 -6.63 -20.10
N LYS A 28 -19.82 -5.70 -20.16
CA LYS A 28 -19.77 -4.51 -21.02
C LYS A 28 -19.09 -3.32 -20.38
N TRP A 29 -18.58 -3.45 -19.15
CA TRP A 29 -17.93 -2.35 -18.46
C TRP A 29 -16.50 -2.14 -18.98
N PRO A 30 -16.00 -0.89 -18.94
CA PRO A 30 -14.66 -0.61 -19.45
C PRO A 30 -13.61 -1.48 -18.76
N LEU A 31 -12.65 -1.96 -19.55
CA LEU A 31 -11.56 -2.88 -19.15
C LEU A 31 -12.00 -4.29 -18.72
N MET A 32 -13.29 -4.65 -18.78
CA MET A 32 -13.78 -5.98 -18.37
C MET A 32 -13.90 -6.99 -19.54
N GLU A 33 -13.81 -6.54 -20.79
CA GLU A 33 -13.93 -7.43 -21.96
C GLU A 33 -12.83 -8.51 -21.99
N SER A 34 -11.57 -8.12 -21.72
CA SER A 34 -10.41 -9.01 -21.76
C SER A 34 -9.36 -8.62 -20.70
N PRO A 35 -8.45 -9.54 -20.32
CA PRO A 35 -7.36 -9.24 -19.39
C PRO A 35 -6.26 -8.36 -20.01
N PHE A 36 -6.17 -8.32 -21.34
CA PHE A 36 -5.06 -7.69 -22.05
C PHE A 36 -4.89 -6.19 -21.76
N PRO A 37 -5.95 -5.37 -21.68
CA PRO A 37 -5.82 -3.96 -21.29
C PRO A 37 -5.22 -3.78 -19.90
N THR A 38 -5.69 -4.55 -18.91
CA THR A 38 -5.16 -4.52 -17.54
C THR A 38 -3.69 -4.90 -17.50
N LEU A 39 -3.34 -6.02 -18.15
CA LEU A 39 -1.95 -6.48 -18.24
C LEU A 39 -1.07 -5.47 -19.00
N GLY A 40 -1.57 -4.87 -20.07
CA GLY A 40 -0.87 -3.84 -20.84
C GLY A 40 -0.56 -2.62 -19.97
N ILE A 41 -1.54 -2.12 -19.20
CA ILE A 41 -1.33 -1.00 -18.26
C ILE A 41 -0.31 -1.38 -17.17
N SER A 42 -0.38 -2.59 -16.60
CA SER A 42 0.61 -3.07 -15.62
C SER A 42 2.01 -3.21 -16.23
N CYS A 43 2.14 -3.69 -17.46
CA CYS A 43 3.42 -3.76 -18.18
C CYS A 43 3.99 -2.35 -18.43
N LEU A 44 3.17 -1.40 -18.86
CA LEU A 44 3.57 -0.01 -19.04
C LEU A 44 4.02 0.62 -17.71
N TYR A 45 3.33 0.32 -16.63
CA TYR A 45 3.71 0.75 -15.28
C TYR A 45 5.08 0.21 -14.87
N LEU A 46 5.34 -1.08 -15.07
CA LEU A 46 6.65 -1.69 -14.79
C LEU A 46 7.76 -1.13 -15.70
N LEU A 47 7.45 -0.87 -16.98
CA LEU A 47 8.36 -0.23 -17.91
C LEU A 47 8.71 1.19 -17.45
N PHE A 48 7.71 1.96 -17.00
CA PHE A 48 7.93 3.29 -16.45
C PHE A 48 8.75 3.27 -15.17
N LEU A 49 8.55 2.28 -14.29
CA LEU A 49 9.37 2.07 -13.10
C LEU A 49 10.85 1.85 -13.43
N TRP A 50 11.14 1.18 -14.55
CA TRP A 50 12.51 0.92 -14.98
C TRP A 50 13.14 2.09 -15.74
N LEU A 51 12.38 2.74 -16.64
CA LEU A 51 12.85 3.86 -17.47
C LEU A 51 12.85 5.20 -16.72
N GLY A 52 11.84 5.44 -15.89
CA GLY A 52 11.60 6.72 -15.24
C GLY A 52 12.76 7.20 -14.37
N PRO A 53 13.34 6.36 -13.48
CA PRO A 53 14.52 6.73 -12.71
C PRO A 53 15.71 7.08 -13.60
N LYS A 54 15.97 6.31 -14.67
CA LYS A 54 17.06 6.58 -15.63
C LYS A 54 16.88 7.91 -16.34
N TYR A 55 15.65 8.19 -16.79
CA TYR A 55 15.31 9.46 -17.43
C TYR A 55 15.47 10.66 -16.49
N MET A 56 15.16 10.48 -15.20
CA MET A 56 15.25 11.53 -14.20
C MET A 56 16.67 11.76 -13.65
N GLN A 57 17.64 10.88 -13.89
CA GLN A 57 19.00 11.01 -13.33
C GLN A 57 19.60 12.41 -13.57
N ASN A 58 19.55 12.89 -14.81
CA ASN A 58 20.16 14.15 -15.25
C ASN A 58 19.18 15.35 -15.24
N ARG A 59 18.01 15.23 -14.59
CA ARG A 59 16.99 16.29 -14.54
C ARG A 59 16.71 16.74 -13.11
N GLU A 60 16.28 17.98 -12.94
CA GLU A 60 15.79 18.44 -11.64
C GLU A 60 14.41 17.82 -11.30
N PRO A 61 14.10 17.65 -10.00
CA PRO A 61 12.80 17.12 -9.58
C PRO A 61 11.67 18.07 -9.98
N PHE A 62 10.64 17.55 -10.63
CA PHE A 62 9.51 18.37 -11.06
C PHE A 62 8.65 18.86 -9.89
N GLN A 63 8.25 20.14 -9.94
CA GLN A 63 7.42 20.78 -8.92
C GLN A 63 5.92 20.77 -9.31
N PHE A 64 5.30 19.59 -9.34
CA PHE A 64 3.88 19.42 -9.67
C PHE A 64 2.92 19.67 -8.49
N ARG A 65 3.12 20.74 -7.72
CA ARG A 65 2.37 20.95 -6.47
C ARG A 65 0.87 21.07 -6.69
N LYS A 66 0.42 21.87 -7.67
CA LYS A 66 -1.01 22.02 -8.00
C LYS A 66 -1.61 20.71 -8.50
N THR A 67 -0.91 20.01 -9.40
CA THR A 67 -1.35 18.70 -9.93
C THR A 67 -1.49 17.68 -8.82
N LEU A 68 -0.54 17.60 -7.88
CA LEU A 68 -0.63 16.72 -6.72
C LEU A 68 -1.84 17.06 -5.85
N ILE A 69 -2.10 18.34 -5.58
CA ILE A 69 -3.26 18.75 -4.79
C ILE A 69 -4.54 18.26 -5.48
N ILE A 70 -4.71 18.57 -6.77
CA ILE A 70 -5.89 18.17 -7.56
C ILE A 70 -6.03 16.65 -7.53
N TYR A 71 -4.97 15.92 -7.88
CA TYR A 71 -4.96 14.46 -7.91
C TYR A 71 -5.35 13.84 -6.56
N ASN A 72 -4.73 14.27 -5.45
CA ASN A 72 -5.04 13.72 -4.13
C ASN A 72 -6.50 14.01 -3.73
N PHE A 73 -7.02 15.20 -4.01
CA PHE A 73 -8.43 15.50 -3.73
C PHE A 73 -9.40 14.75 -4.65
N SER A 74 -9.06 14.55 -5.93
CA SER A 74 -9.82 13.67 -6.82
C SER A 74 -9.86 12.23 -6.30
N MET A 75 -8.75 11.72 -5.77
CA MET A 75 -8.69 10.40 -5.13
C MET A 75 -9.51 10.33 -3.84
N VAL A 76 -9.56 11.40 -3.05
CA VAL A 76 -10.47 11.50 -1.89
C VAL A 76 -11.92 11.36 -2.35
N ILE A 77 -12.34 12.11 -3.36
CA ILE A 77 -13.71 12.08 -3.89
C ILE A 77 -14.05 10.69 -4.43
N LEU A 78 -13.15 10.09 -5.22
CA LEU A 78 -13.34 8.76 -5.79
C LEU A 78 -13.49 7.68 -4.71
N ASN A 79 -12.59 7.65 -3.72
CA ASN A 79 -12.67 6.66 -2.64
C ASN A 79 -13.87 6.91 -1.72
N PHE A 80 -14.27 8.16 -1.50
CA PHE A 80 -15.48 8.47 -0.74
C PHE A 80 -16.74 8.02 -1.47
N TYR A 81 -16.80 8.21 -2.79
CA TYR A 81 -17.86 7.69 -3.63
C TYR A 81 -17.96 6.16 -3.51
N ILE A 82 -16.85 5.44 -3.70
CA ILE A 82 -16.81 3.98 -3.56
C ILE A 82 -17.29 3.54 -2.17
N PHE A 83 -16.76 4.16 -1.11
CA PHE A 83 -17.16 3.86 0.27
C PHE A 83 -18.66 4.07 0.48
N LYS A 84 -19.20 5.20 0.04
CA LYS A 84 -20.62 5.54 0.15
C LYS A 84 -21.49 4.52 -0.60
N GLU A 85 -21.14 4.19 -1.84
CA GLU A 85 -21.91 3.28 -2.67
C GLU A 85 -21.87 1.85 -2.12
N LEU A 86 -20.72 1.38 -1.63
CA LEU A 86 -20.63 0.09 -0.94
C LEU A 86 -21.44 0.08 0.35
N PHE A 87 -21.42 1.15 1.15
CA PHE A 87 -22.17 1.25 2.40
C PHE A 87 -23.68 1.28 2.18
N LEU A 88 -24.15 2.13 1.25
CA LEU A 88 -25.58 2.24 0.96
C LEU A 88 -26.10 0.99 0.23
N GLY A 89 -25.35 0.48 -0.74
CA GLY A 89 -25.68 -0.74 -1.48
C GLY A 89 -25.77 -1.94 -0.54
N SER A 90 -24.76 -2.17 0.30
CA SER A 90 -24.77 -3.32 1.22
C SER A 90 -25.87 -3.22 2.28
N ARG A 91 -26.19 -2.01 2.75
CA ARG A 91 -27.31 -1.77 3.69
C ARG A 91 -28.65 -2.06 3.04
N ALA A 92 -28.87 -1.57 1.82
CA ALA A 92 -30.13 -1.76 1.08
C ALA A 92 -30.33 -3.23 0.68
N ALA A 93 -29.27 -3.93 0.29
CA ALA A 93 -29.29 -5.36 -0.03
C ALA A 93 -29.35 -6.27 1.22
N GLY A 94 -29.30 -5.71 2.43
CA GLY A 94 -29.36 -6.49 3.68
C GLY A 94 -28.14 -7.39 3.92
N TYR A 95 -26.95 -6.98 3.45
CA TYR A 95 -25.74 -7.81 3.53
C TYR A 95 -25.35 -8.15 4.97
N SER A 96 -24.99 -9.42 5.18
CA SER A 96 -24.38 -9.87 6.43
C SER A 96 -22.87 -9.66 6.39
N TYR A 97 -22.34 -8.99 7.42
CA TYR A 97 -20.89 -8.81 7.60
C TYR A 97 -20.16 -10.09 7.99
N ARG A 98 -20.88 -11.16 8.37
CA ARG A 98 -20.29 -12.44 8.77
C ARG A 98 -20.04 -13.38 7.59
N CYS A 99 -21.06 -13.54 6.75
CA CYS A 99 -21.02 -14.36 5.54
C CYS A 99 -22.04 -13.82 4.56
N GLN A 100 -21.62 -13.58 3.33
CA GLN A 100 -22.45 -13.03 2.26
C GLN A 100 -22.07 -13.73 0.96
N PRO A 101 -22.96 -14.58 0.42
CA PRO A 101 -22.74 -15.19 -0.88
C PRO A 101 -22.79 -14.11 -1.97
N VAL A 102 -22.24 -14.45 -3.13
CA VAL A 102 -22.31 -13.56 -4.30
C VAL A 102 -23.65 -13.78 -4.97
N ASN A 103 -24.44 -12.72 -5.05
CA ASN A 103 -25.71 -12.74 -5.77
C ASN A 103 -25.47 -12.18 -7.18
N TYR A 104 -25.61 -13.04 -8.20
CA TYR A 104 -25.44 -12.70 -9.61
C TYR A 104 -26.71 -12.15 -10.28
N SER A 105 -27.76 -11.86 -9.51
CA SER A 105 -28.97 -11.24 -10.04
C SER A 105 -28.74 -9.80 -10.51
N ASN A 106 -29.62 -9.34 -11.39
CA ASN A 106 -29.67 -7.96 -11.88
C ASN A 106 -30.47 -7.03 -10.93
N ASP A 107 -30.54 -7.36 -9.64
CA ASP A 107 -31.12 -6.46 -8.65
C ASP A 107 -30.35 -5.13 -8.63
N GLU A 108 -31.08 -4.02 -8.50
CA GLU A 108 -30.50 -2.68 -8.55
C GLU A 108 -29.39 -2.49 -7.49
N ASN A 109 -29.55 -3.09 -6.30
CA ASN A 109 -28.57 -2.97 -5.22
C ASN A 109 -27.34 -3.84 -5.47
N GLU A 110 -27.52 -5.04 -6.03
CA GLU A 110 -26.41 -5.94 -6.36
C GLU A 110 -25.56 -5.37 -7.51
N VAL A 111 -26.21 -4.82 -8.54
CA VAL A 111 -25.52 -4.14 -9.64
C VAL A 111 -24.81 -2.88 -9.14
N ARG A 112 -25.41 -2.15 -8.19
CA ARG A 112 -24.79 -0.98 -7.55
C ARG A 112 -23.53 -1.35 -6.77
N ILE A 113 -23.55 -2.45 -6.02
CA ILE A 113 -22.37 -2.97 -5.31
C ILE A 113 -21.30 -3.40 -6.32
N ALA A 114 -21.66 -4.16 -7.35
CA ALA A 114 -20.75 -4.54 -8.42
C ALA A 114 -20.10 -3.31 -9.08
N ALA A 115 -20.87 -2.25 -9.33
CA ALA A 115 -20.39 -1.00 -9.93
C ALA A 115 -19.41 -0.27 -9.00
N ALA A 116 -19.69 -0.24 -7.69
CA ALA A 116 -18.77 0.33 -6.71
C ALA A 116 -17.46 -0.46 -6.62
N LEU A 117 -17.52 -1.80 -6.71
CA LEU A 117 -16.34 -2.66 -6.77
C LEU A 117 -15.54 -2.49 -8.07
N TRP A 118 -16.22 -2.26 -9.20
CA TRP A 118 -15.55 -1.91 -10.44
C TRP A 118 -14.85 -0.55 -10.35
N TRP A 119 -15.49 0.47 -9.78
CA TRP A 119 -14.83 1.76 -9.50
C TRP A 119 -13.64 1.61 -8.56
N TYR A 120 -13.70 0.69 -7.60
CA TYR A 120 -12.58 0.32 -6.76
C TYR A 120 -11.44 -0.32 -7.57
N TYR A 121 -11.73 -1.22 -8.52
CA TYR A 121 -10.71 -1.73 -9.44
C TYR A 121 -10.07 -0.61 -10.27
N ILE A 122 -10.86 0.31 -10.83
CA ILE A 122 -10.36 1.46 -11.59
C ILE A 122 -9.48 2.35 -10.72
N SER A 123 -9.85 2.57 -9.45
CA SER A 123 -9.05 3.37 -8.53
C SER A 123 -7.64 2.79 -8.40
N LYS A 124 -7.46 1.47 -8.31
CA LYS A 124 -6.14 0.82 -8.27
C LYS A 124 -5.28 1.07 -9.50
N GLY A 125 -5.89 1.19 -10.68
CA GLY A 125 -5.19 1.63 -11.89
C GLY A 125 -4.74 3.09 -11.78
N VAL A 126 -5.61 3.98 -11.27
CA VAL A 126 -5.27 5.40 -11.06
C VAL A 126 -4.16 5.57 -10.00
N GLU A 127 -4.12 4.72 -8.98
CA GLU A 127 -3.07 4.71 -7.94
C GLU A 127 -1.65 4.46 -8.51
N TYR A 128 -1.51 3.94 -9.73
CA TYR A 128 -0.20 3.86 -10.40
C TYR A 128 0.46 5.23 -10.57
N LEU A 129 -0.36 6.29 -10.67
CA LEU A 129 0.13 7.67 -10.75
C LEU A 129 0.87 8.10 -9.48
N ASP A 130 0.61 7.49 -8.31
CA ASP A 130 1.38 7.77 -7.09
C ASP A 130 2.87 7.49 -7.31
N THR A 131 3.17 6.33 -7.87
CA THR A 131 4.54 5.92 -8.18
C THR A 131 5.16 6.80 -9.26
N VAL A 132 4.36 7.19 -10.27
CA VAL A 132 4.78 8.14 -11.31
C VAL A 132 5.22 9.46 -10.67
N PHE A 133 4.41 10.01 -9.77
CA PHE A 133 4.74 11.24 -9.05
C PHE A 133 5.95 11.08 -8.14
N PHE A 134 6.16 9.93 -7.50
CA PHE A 134 7.37 9.68 -6.69
C PHE A 134 8.63 9.69 -7.55
N ILE A 135 8.62 9.05 -8.72
CA ILE A 135 9.75 9.02 -9.64
C ILE A 135 10.05 10.44 -10.17
N LEU A 136 9.03 11.14 -10.67
CA LEU A 136 9.20 12.49 -11.23
C LEU A 136 9.68 13.53 -10.20
N ARG A 137 9.45 13.27 -8.91
CA ARG A 137 9.94 14.09 -7.79
C ARG A 137 11.27 13.64 -7.21
N LYS A 138 11.91 12.62 -7.81
CA LYS A 138 13.13 11.98 -7.31
C LYS A 138 12.99 11.43 -5.88
N LYS A 139 11.78 11.01 -5.47
CA LYS A 139 11.51 10.40 -4.16
C LYS A 139 11.52 8.87 -4.23
N LEU A 140 12.60 8.31 -4.78
CA LEU A 140 12.73 6.86 -5.00
C LEU A 140 12.72 6.04 -3.69
N ASN A 141 13.07 6.65 -2.55
CA ASN A 141 12.97 6.02 -1.23
C ASN A 141 11.53 5.61 -0.87
N GLN A 142 10.51 6.20 -1.52
CA GLN A 142 9.10 5.85 -1.31
C GLN A 142 8.68 4.66 -2.19
N VAL A 143 9.41 4.38 -3.28
CA VAL A 143 9.14 3.29 -4.21
C VAL A 143 9.87 2.03 -3.72
N SER A 144 9.35 1.43 -2.66
CA SER A 144 9.87 0.17 -2.14
C SER A 144 9.43 -1.02 -3.00
N PHE A 145 10.11 -2.15 -2.89
CA PHE A 145 9.68 -3.39 -3.54
C PHE A 145 8.25 -3.79 -3.12
N LEU A 146 7.93 -3.63 -1.84
CA LEU A 146 6.60 -3.89 -1.30
C LEU A 146 5.53 -3.01 -1.94
N HIS A 147 5.82 -1.71 -2.11
CA HIS A 147 4.93 -0.77 -2.80
C HIS A 147 4.64 -1.23 -4.23
N VAL A 148 5.70 -1.52 -5.00
CA VAL A 148 5.55 -1.95 -6.40
C VAL A 148 4.81 -3.28 -6.50
N TYR A 149 5.16 -4.26 -5.67
CA TYR A 149 4.49 -5.56 -5.61
C TYR A 149 2.99 -5.40 -5.33
N HIS A 150 2.65 -4.65 -4.28
CA HIS A 150 1.27 -4.39 -3.89
C HIS A 150 0.47 -3.73 -5.02
N HIS A 151 0.95 -2.61 -5.58
CA HIS A 151 0.21 -1.89 -6.62
C HIS A 151 0.05 -2.75 -7.87
N CYS A 152 1.11 -3.44 -8.33
CA CYS A 152 1.05 -4.28 -9.53
C CYS A 152 0.04 -5.42 -9.36
N THR A 153 0.17 -6.19 -8.27
CA THR A 153 -0.67 -7.37 -8.02
C THR A 153 -2.12 -6.99 -7.71
N MET A 154 -2.37 -5.93 -6.92
CA MET A 154 -3.74 -5.53 -6.58
C MET A 154 -4.57 -5.18 -7.82
N PHE A 155 -4.01 -4.47 -8.79
CA PHE A 155 -4.77 -4.12 -10.01
C PHE A 155 -5.17 -5.36 -10.82
N ILE A 156 -4.26 -6.33 -10.94
CA ILE A 156 -4.51 -7.59 -11.66
C ILE A 156 -5.50 -8.48 -10.90
N LEU A 157 -5.29 -8.66 -9.58
CA LEU A 157 -6.14 -9.50 -8.74
C LEU A 157 -7.57 -8.96 -8.66
N TRP A 158 -7.74 -7.64 -8.58
CA TRP A 158 -9.06 -7.03 -8.60
C TRP A 158 -9.75 -7.16 -9.96
N TRP A 159 -9.03 -7.13 -11.08
CA TRP A 159 -9.63 -7.43 -12.38
C TRP A 159 -10.25 -8.84 -12.39
N ILE A 160 -9.54 -9.84 -11.87
CA ILE A 160 -10.06 -11.20 -11.70
C ILE A 160 -11.25 -11.19 -10.72
N GLY A 161 -11.13 -10.49 -9.60
CA GLY A 161 -12.22 -10.33 -8.63
C GLY A 161 -13.51 -9.82 -9.25
N ILE A 162 -13.44 -8.73 -10.02
CA ILE A 162 -14.63 -8.13 -10.65
C ILE A 162 -15.17 -9.02 -11.77
N LYS A 163 -14.31 -9.63 -12.58
CA LYS A 163 -14.76 -10.44 -13.73
C LYS A 163 -15.59 -11.65 -13.32
N TRP A 164 -15.31 -12.27 -12.16
CA TRP A 164 -15.98 -13.50 -11.72
C TRP A 164 -16.80 -13.35 -10.44
N VAL A 165 -16.46 -12.42 -9.56
CA VAL A 165 -16.98 -12.37 -8.18
C VAL A 165 -17.25 -10.93 -7.75
N ALA A 166 -17.96 -10.16 -8.59
CA ALA A 166 -18.31 -8.76 -8.33
C ALA A 166 -19.40 -8.62 -7.24
N GLY A 167 -19.10 -9.00 -6.01
CA GLY A 167 -20.00 -8.90 -4.87
C GLY A 167 -19.66 -9.86 -3.73
N GLY A 168 -20.64 -10.12 -2.86
CA GLY A 168 -20.48 -11.02 -1.72
C GLY A 168 -19.43 -10.52 -0.73
N GLN A 169 -18.75 -11.44 -0.02
CA GLN A 169 -17.75 -11.12 1.02
C GLN A 169 -16.60 -10.21 0.58
N SER A 170 -16.29 -10.14 -0.72
CA SER A 170 -15.25 -9.25 -1.26
C SER A 170 -15.51 -7.76 -0.98
N PHE A 171 -16.77 -7.37 -0.75
CA PHE A 171 -17.16 -5.99 -0.46
C PHE A 171 -16.48 -5.44 0.79
N PHE A 172 -16.28 -6.28 1.81
CA PHE A 172 -15.81 -5.84 3.12
C PHE A 172 -14.39 -5.26 3.05
N GLY A 173 -13.50 -5.97 2.35
CA GLY A 173 -12.12 -5.52 2.15
C GLY A 173 -12.05 -4.22 1.35
N ALA A 174 -12.81 -4.12 0.25
CA ALA A 174 -12.88 -2.91 -0.56
C ALA A 174 -13.47 -1.71 0.23
N HIS A 175 -14.48 -1.97 1.04
CA HIS A 175 -15.16 -0.96 1.85
C HIS A 175 -14.21 -0.32 2.87
N ILE A 176 -13.52 -1.13 3.68
CA ILE A 176 -12.56 -0.60 4.67
C ILE A 176 -11.37 0.05 3.96
N ASN A 177 -10.87 -0.54 2.87
CA ASN A 177 -9.77 0.06 2.12
C ASN A 177 -10.13 1.44 1.56
N ALA A 178 -11.31 1.58 0.95
CA ALA A 178 -11.81 2.85 0.44
C ALA A 178 -11.91 3.90 1.56
N ALA A 179 -12.44 3.52 2.73
CA ALA A 179 -12.52 4.41 3.90
C ALA A 179 -11.14 4.93 4.32
N ILE A 180 -10.13 4.06 4.37
CA ILE A 180 -8.77 4.43 4.76
C ILE A 180 -8.07 5.23 3.66
N HIS A 181 -8.34 4.92 2.40
CA HIS A 181 -7.80 5.67 1.27
C HIS A 181 -8.34 7.10 1.25
N VAL A 182 -9.59 7.36 1.64
CA VAL A 182 -10.10 8.72 1.87
C VAL A 182 -9.21 9.48 2.84
N ILE A 183 -8.90 8.89 4.00
CA ILE A 183 -8.09 9.55 5.03
C ILE A 183 -6.63 9.70 4.57
N MET A 184 -6.07 8.69 3.91
CA MET A 184 -4.70 8.70 3.39
C MET A 184 -4.50 9.77 2.31
N TYR A 185 -5.36 9.82 1.29
CA TYR A 185 -5.27 10.82 0.23
C TYR A 185 -5.59 12.22 0.73
N LEU A 186 -6.47 12.36 1.73
CA LEU A 186 -6.69 13.64 2.39
C LEU A 186 -5.40 14.12 3.08
N TYR A 187 -4.70 13.23 3.79
CA TYR A 187 -3.40 13.56 4.38
C TYR A 187 -2.38 14.00 3.31
N TYR A 188 -2.27 13.28 2.19
CA TYR A 188 -1.34 13.64 1.12
C TYR A 188 -1.70 14.94 0.41
N GLY A 189 -2.99 15.19 0.19
CA GLY A 189 -3.51 16.46 -0.33
C GLY A 189 -3.17 17.62 0.60
N LEU A 190 -3.39 17.46 1.91
CA LEU A 190 -3.02 18.46 2.92
C LEU A 190 -1.50 18.67 2.97
N ALA A 191 -0.70 17.60 2.91
CA ALA A 191 0.75 17.68 2.90
C ALA A 191 1.30 18.39 1.65
N ALA A 192 0.56 18.36 0.54
CA ALA A 192 0.91 19.05 -0.70
C ALA A 192 0.73 20.59 -0.61
N PHE A 193 0.02 21.13 0.39
CA PHE A 193 0.01 22.57 0.71
C PHE A 193 1.30 23.06 1.40
N GLY A 194 2.32 22.20 1.50
CA GLY A 194 3.69 22.60 1.86
C GLY A 194 3.94 22.74 3.36
N PRO A 195 5.11 23.29 3.75
CA PRO A 195 5.62 23.22 5.12
C PRO A 195 4.70 23.84 6.17
N LYS A 196 3.95 24.89 5.79
CA LYS A 196 3.00 25.58 6.68
C LYS A 196 1.91 24.64 7.19
N ILE A 197 1.36 23.79 6.31
CA ILE A 197 0.32 22.82 6.68
C ILE A 197 0.92 21.54 7.27
N GLN A 198 2.10 21.11 6.78
CA GLN A 198 2.76 19.90 7.26
C GLN A 198 3.04 19.91 8.77
N LYS A 199 3.25 21.09 9.38
CA LYS A 199 3.41 21.22 10.85
C LYS A 199 2.19 20.71 11.63
N TYR A 200 0.99 20.83 11.08
CA TYR A 200 -0.26 20.39 11.72
C TYR A 200 -0.57 18.91 11.47
N LEU A 201 0.20 18.23 10.61
CA LEU A 201 0.00 16.83 10.22
C LEU A 201 0.73 15.85 11.15
N TRP A 202 0.64 16.07 12.46
CA TRP A 202 1.28 15.26 13.51
C TRP A 202 0.74 13.82 13.58
N TRP A 203 -0.46 13.59 13.03
CA TRP A 203 -1.17 12.32 13.10
C TRP A 203 -0.75 11.30 12.03
N LYS A 204 0.34 11.54 11.30
CA LYS A 204 0.91 10.62 10.30
C LYS A 204 1.10 9.20 10.84
N LYS A 205 1.53 9.05 12.10
CA LYS A 205 1.75 7.73 12.72
C LYS A 205 0.44 6.93 12.84
N TYR A 206 -0.67 7.60 13.16
CA TYR A 206 -1.96 6.94 13.31
C TYR A 206 -2.51 6.43 11.98
N LEU A 207 -2.22 7.11 10.86
CA LEU A 207 -2.55 6.60 9.53
C LEU A 207 -1.93 5.23 9.27
N THR A 208 -0.64 5.09 9.53
CA THR A 208 0.06 3.81 9.33
C THR A 208 -0.49 2.74 10.27
N ILE A 209 -0.83 3.07 11.52
CA ILE A 209 -1.45 2.13 12.46
C ILE A 209 -2.81 1.65 11.93
N ILE A 210 -3.66 2.56 11.47
CA ILE A 210 -4.99 2.23 10.92
C ILE A 210 -4.86 1.36 9.67
N GLN A 211 -3.92 1.66 8.78
CA GLN A 211 -3.62 0.82 7.60
C GLN A 211 -3.19 -0.59 8.00
N MET A 212 -2.34 -0.74 9.02
CA MET A 212 -1.95 -2.07 9.51
C MET A 212 -3.15 -2.81 10.12
N ILE A 213 -3.99 -2.13 10.90
CA ILE A 213 -5.21 -2.72 11.46
C ILE A 213 -6.14 -3.22 10.35
N GLN A 214 -6.34 -2.44 9.28
CA GLN A 214 -7.13 -2.86 8.11
C GLN A 214 -6.66 -4.18 7.53
N PHE A 215 -5.36 -4.34 7.31
CA PHE A 215 -4.84 -5.59 6.77
C PHE A 215 -5.15 -6.77 7.69
N HIS A 216 -4.93 -6.63 9.00
CA HIS A 216 -5.22 -7.71 9.96
C HIS A 216 -6.72 -8.02 10.04
N VAL A 217 -7.58 -7.00 10.05
CA VAL A 217 -9.04 -7.17 10.07
C VAL A 217 -9.53 -7.85 8.79
N THR A 218 -8.99 -7.46 7.63
CA THR A 218 -9.37 -8.06 6.33
C THR A 218 -8.94 -9.52 6.23
N ILE A 219 -7.72 -9.84 6.68
CA ILE A 219 -7.21 -11.22 6.73
C ILE A 219 -8.00 -12.06 7.72
N GLY A 220 -8.28 -11.52 8.93
CA GLY A 220 -9.08 -12.20 9.94
C GLY A 220 -10.51 -12.46 9.49
N HIS A 221 -11.12 -11.51 8.78
CA HIS A 221 -12.45 -11.66 8.18
C HIS A 221 -12.47 -12.76 7.11
N ALA A 222 -11.45 -12.80 6.24
CA ALA A 222 -11.30 -13.87 5.25
C ALA A 222 -11.11 -15.25 5.90
N GLY A 223 -10.28 -15.33 6.96
CA GLY A 223 -10.08 -16.57 7.72
C GLY A 223 -11.34 -17.03 8.44
N HIS A 224 -12.11 -16.10 9.02
CA HIS A 224 -13.39 -16.40 9.65
C HIS A 224 -14.42 -16.91 8.64
N SER A 225 -14.48 -16.31 7.44
CA SER A 225 -15.37 -16.73 6.35
C SER A 225 -15.11 -18.19 5.91
N LEU A 226 -13.84 -18.61 5.91
CA LEU A 226 -13.46 -20.01 5.65
C LEU A 226 -13.80 -20.95 6.81
N TYR A 227 -13.66 -20.50 8.06
CA TYR A 227 -13.97 -21.32 9.22
C TYR A 227 -15.47 -21.67 9.32
N ILE A 228 -16.34 -20.74 8.93
CA ILE A 228 -17.80 -20.92 8.97
C ILE A 228 -18.37 -21.56 7.68
N ASP A 229 -17.49 -21.98 6.76
CA ASP A 229 -17.84 -22.52 5.43
C ASP A 229 -18.88 -21.66 4.70
N CYS A 230 -18.59 -20.36 4.59
CA CYS A 230 -19.45 -19.42 3.90
C CYS A 230 -19.62 -19.79 2.42
N ASP A 231 -20.84 -19.69 1.89
CA ASP A 231 -21.20 -19.95 0.48
C ASP A 231 -20.69 -18.86 -0.48
N PHE A 232 -19.40 -18.58 -0.40
CA PHE A 232 -18.65 -17.67 -1.24
C PHE A 232 -17.57 -18.49 -1.97
N PRO A 233 -17.25 -18.21 -3.24
CA PRO A 233 -16.39 -19.08 -4.04
C PRO A 233 -15.06 -19.40 -3.34
N GLN A 234 -14.87 -20.68 -2.99
CA GLN A 234 -13.74 -21.12 -2.16
C GLN A 234 -12.39 -20.77 -2.78
N TRP A 235 -12.27 -20.82 -4.10
CA TRP A 235 -11.04 -20.43 -4.82
C TRP A 235 -10.64 -18.97 -4.56
N MET A 236 -11.60 -18.07 -4.36
CA MET A 236 -11.33 -16.66 -4.06
C MET A 236 -10.82 -16.49 -2.63
N HIS A 237 -11.34 -17.27 -1.67
CA HIS A 237 -10.80 -17.28 -0.31
C HIS A 237 -9.35 -17.80 -0.29
N TRP A 238 -9.07 -18.89 -1.01
CA TRP A 238 -7.70 -19.42 -1.12
C TRP A 238 -6.75 -18.45 -1.82
N ALA A 239 -7.21 -17.75 -2.86
CA ALA A 239 -6.44 -16.71 -3.53
C ALA A 239 -6.11 -15.55 -2.56
N LEU A 240 -7.07 -15.14 -1.74
CA LEU A 240 -6.87 -14.09 -0.73
C LEU A 240 -5.89 -14.53 0.39
N ILE A 241 -5.97 -15.79 0.86
CA ILE A 241 -4.98 -16.35 1.78
C ILE A 241 -3.60 -16.39 1.14
N GLY A 242 -3.49 -16.88 -0.10
CA GLY A 242 -2.24 -16.92 -0.83
C GLY A 242 -1.61 -15.53 -0.92
N TYR A 243 -2.43 -14.52 -1.25
CA TYR A 243 -1.99 -13.14 -1.26
C TYR A 243 -1.54 -12.65 0.13
N ALA A 244 -2.32 -12.91 1.19
CA ALA A 244 -1.97 -12.55 2.56
C ALA A 244 -0.62 -13.15 3.00
N VAL A 245 -0.38 -14.43 2.68
CA VAL A 245 0.90 -15.11 2.96
C VAL A 245 2.06 -14.42 2.25
N THR A 246 1.92 -14.11 0.96
CA THR A 246 2.97 -13.38 0.23
C THR A 246 3.26 -12.03 0.87
N PHE A 247 2.23 -11.32 1.32
CA PHE A 247 2.36 -10.02 1.97
C PHE A 247 3.10 -10.13 3.31
N ILE A 248 2.77 -11.13 4.13
CA ILE A 248 3.46 -11.41 5.40
C ILE A 248 4.94 -11.73 5.16
N ILE A 249 5.26 -12.56 4.17
CA ILE A 249 6.65 -12.91 3.82
C ILE A 249 7.43 -11.66 3.40
N LEU A 250 6.83 -10.80 2.58
CA LEU A 250 7.44 -9.56 2.12
C LEU A 250 7.68 -8.57 3.26
N PHE A 251 6.71 -8.43 4.17
CA PHE A 251 6.85 -7.61 5.38
C PHE A 251 7.92 -8.17 6.32
N ALA A 252 7.96 -9.48 6.53
CA ALA A 252 8.98 -10.13 7.34
C ALA A 252 10.38 -9.93 6.74
N ASN A 253 10.52 -10.04 5.41
CA ASN A 253 11.77 -9.78 4.71
C ASN A 253 12.21 -8.31 4.86
N PHE A 254 11.29 -7.35 4.66
CA PHE A 254 11.56 -5.93 4.89
C PHE A 254 12.00 -5.66 6.34
N TYR A 255 11.29 -6.23 7.32
CA TYR A 255 11.62 -6.10 8.73
C TYR A 255 12.99 -6.69 9.06
N TYR A 256 13.30 -7.89 8.55
CA TYR A 256 14.57 -8.56 8.76
C TYR A 256 15.74 -7.73 8.20
N GLN A 257 15.61 -7.24 6.97
CA GLN A 257 16.65 -6.44 6.32
C GLN A 257 16.86 -5.09 7.02
N THR A 258 15.78 -4.46 7.50
CA THR A 258 15.84 -3.12 8.10
C THR A 258 16.29 -3.16 9.57
N TYR A 259 15.83 -4.13 10.36
CA TYR A 259 16.01 -4.13 11.81
C TYR A 259 16.98 -5.21 12.34
N ARG A 260 17.09 -6.38 11.69
CA ARG A 260 17.97 -7.47 12.17
C ARG A 260 19.35 -7.48 11.52
N ARG A 261 19.51 -6.89 10.32
CA ARG A 261 20.81 -6.81 9.63
C ARG A 261 21.74 -5.71 10.15
N HIS A 262 21.27 -4.80 11.02
CA HIS A 262 22.12 -3.89 11.79
C HIS A 262 22.14 -4.29 13.27
N PRO A 263 23.07 -5.20 13.63
CA PRO A 263 24.21 -4.75 14.41
C PRO A 263 25.52 -5.33 13.85
N ARG A 264 26.00 -4.82 12.71
CA ARG A 264 27.41 -5.02 12.37
C ARG A 264 28.22 -4.07 13.24
N ARG A 265 28.75 -4.61 14.34
CA ARG A 265 29.86 -4.03 15.10
C ARG A 265 30.90 -3.51 14.10
N GLU A 266 31.07 -2.20 14.04
CA GLU A 266 32.34 -1.61 13.63
C GLU A 266 33.38 -2.02 14.69
N GLY A 267 34.13 -3.06 14.37
CA GLY A 267 35.24 -3.55 15.17
C GLY A 267 36.26 -4.15 14.23
N ALA A 268 37.37 -3.42 14.05
CA ALA A 268 38.59 -3.76 13.33
C ALA A 268 38.53 -3.76 11.79
N THR A 269 38.87 -2.62 11.17
CA THR A 269 40.21 -2.41 10.58
C THR A 269 40.42 -0.94 10.20
N LYS A 270 41.66 -0.49 10.37
CA LYS A 270 42.13 0.89 10.25
C LYS A 270 42.14 1.37 8.79
N GLY A 271 41.80 2.65 8.60
CA GLY A 271 42.42 3.54 7.60
C GLY A 271 41.80 3.56 6.20
N ALA A 272 40.80 4.41 5.99
CA ALA A 272 40.61 5.16 4.74
C ALA A 272 39.61 6.31 4.97
N THR A 273 40.05 7.54 4.69
CA THR A 273 39.30 8.79 4.72
C THR A 273 38.23 8.82 3.63
N ALA A 274 36.94 9.01 3.99
CA ALA A 274 35.93 9.54 3.07
C ALA A 274 34.67 10.06 3.83
N ILE A 275 34.66 11.39 4.02
CA ILE A 275 33.54 12.36 3.95
C ILE A 275 32.12 11.89 4.35
N ALA A 276 31.61 12.54 5.39
CA ALA A 276 30.24 12.49 5.91
C ALA A 276 29.18 13.13 5.00
N ASN A 277 27.98 12.53 4.92
CA ASN A 277 26.73 13.05 5.53
C ASN A 277 25.45 12.46 4.91
N GLY A 278 24.52 12.03 5.77
CA GLY A 278 23.18 11.63 5.39
C GLY A 278 22.38 11.03 6.55
N SER A 279 22.19 11.80 7.62
CA SER A 279 21.42 11.43 8.83
C SER A 279 19.99 10.96 8.49
N SER A 280 19.70 9.69 8.78
CA SER A 280 18.34 9.18 8.95
C SER A 280 18.02 9.16 10.44
N THR A 281 17.43 10.25 10.95
CA THR A 281 16.92 10.30 12.32
C THR A 281 15.63 9.48 12.41
N ALA A 282 15.73 8.25 12.89
CA ALA A 282 14.61 7.47 13.37
C ALA A 282 14.26 7.93 14.79
N THR A 283 13.25 8.77 14.93
CA THR A 283 12.65 9.14 16.22
C THR A 283 11.42 8.27 16.50
N ASN A 284 11.53 7.40 17.50
CA ASN A 284 10.72 7.39 18.74
C ASN A 284 10.38 5.98 19.24
N GLY A 285 10.90 5.68 20.43
CA GLY A 285 10.36 4.69 21.37
C GLY A 285 10.67 5.14 22.79
N VAL A 286 9.71 5.78 23.45
CA VAL A 286 9.71 6.08 24.90
C VAL A 286 8.75 5.12 25.59
N THR A 287 9.04 4.87 26.87
CA THR A 287 8.35 4.11 27.93
C THR A 287 8.82 2.64 28.08
N ALA A 288 9.12 2.13 29.28
CA ALA A 288 8.72 2.54 30.62
C ALA A 288 9.84 2.28 31.66
N GLY A 289 9.79 3.05 32.75
CA GLY A 289 10.76 3.02 33.83
C GLY A 289 10.65 1.81 34.77
N LYS A 290 11.75 1.59 35.49
CA LYS A 290 11.74 1.08 36.85
C LYS A 290 12.66 1.98 37.68
N ALA A 291 12.08 2.57 38.72
CA ALA A 291 12.78 3.31 39.75
C ALA A 291 13.56 2.35 40.65
N GLY A 292 14.73 2.79 41.11
CA GLY A 292 15.61 2.08 42.03
C GLY A 292 16.83 2.93 42.35
N GLU A 293 16.62 3.93 43.21
CA GLU A 293 17.51 4.30 44.33
C GLU A 293 19.04 4.37 44.09
N LYS A 294 19.62 5.58 44.12
CA LYS A 294 20.37 6.10 45.28
C LYS A 294 21.09 7.42 44.95
N GLN A 295 20.92 8.34 45.87
CA GLN A 295 21.49 9.69 45.94
C GLN A 295 22.90 9.60 46.53
N ALA A 296 23.88 10.26 45.90
CA ALA A 296 25.15 10.59 46.54
C ALA A 296 25.73 11.89 45.93
N THR A 297 25.58 12.96 46.71
CA THR A 297 26.37 14.20 46.72
C THR A 297 27.87 13.94 46.67
N VAL A 298 28.66 14.80 45.99
CA VAL A 298 29.85 15.51 46.53
C VAL A 298 30.21 16.67 45.59
N GLU A 299 30.47 17.81 46.20
CA GLU A 299 30.91 19.09 45.64
C GLU A 299 32.45 19.24 45.75
N ASN A 300 33.01 20.14 44.93
CA ASN A 300 34.34 20.77 45.01
C ASN A 300 35.61 20.03 44.55
N GLY A 301 36.39 20.70 43.71
CA GLY A 301 37.71 20.24 43.27
C GLY A 301 38.45 21.18 42.31
N ARG A 302 38.70 22.42 42.73
CA ARG A 302 39.66 23.37 42.13
C ARG A 302 41.02 22.69 41.89
N THR A 303 41.58 22.78 40.68
CA THR A 303 43.03 22.67 40.48
C THR A 303 43.54 23.83 39.62
N SER A 304 44.18 24.76 40.32
CA SER A 304 45.05 25.80 39.79
C SER A 304 46.40 25.17 39.44
N LYS A 305 46.93 25.45 38.23
CA LYS A 305 48.36 25.36 37.94
C LYS A 305 48.88 26.77 37.65
N LYS A 306 49.68 27.27 38.59
CA LYS A 306 50.57 28.43 38.46
C LYS A 306 51.72 28.12 37.51
N GLY A 307 52.21 29.16 36.83
CA GLY A 307 53.65 29.36 36.63
C GLY A 307 54.08 29.64 35.19
N GLY A 308 54.40 30.89 34.89
CA GLY A 308 55.09 31.28 33.65
C GLY A 308 54.98 32.76 33.34
N ARG A 309 55.92 33.56 33.87
CA ARG A 309 56.05 35.01 33.73
C ARG A 309 57.11 35.32 32.67
N ALA A 310 56.83 36.18 31.68
CA ALA A 310 57.79 37.13 31.11
C ALA A 310 57.10 38.18 30.21
N LYS A 311 57.58 39.42 30.34
CA LYS A 311 57.18 40.71 29.75
C LYS A 311 57.72 40.93 28.32
N ARG A 312 57.26 42.05 27.73
CA ARG A 312 57.77 42.86 26.59
C ARG A 312 57.17 42.46 25.24
N GLU A 313 56.64 43.34 24.42
CA GLU A 313 56.44 44.81 24.40
C GLU A 313 55.09 45.10 23.74
#